data_AF-A0A3D4PC99-F1
#
_entry.id   AF-A0A3D4PC99-F1
#
_cell.length_a   1.000
_cell.length_b   1.000
_cell.length_c   1.000
_cell.angle_alpha   90.00
_cell.angle_beta   90.00
_cell.angle_gamma   90.00
#
_symmetry.space_group_name_H-M   'P 1'
#
loop_
_entity.id
_entity.type
_entity.pdbx_description
1 polymer ?
#
loop_
_entity_poly.entity_id
_entity_poly.type
_entity_poly.pdbx_seq_one_letter_code
_entity_poly.pdbx_strand_id
1 'polypeptide(L)'
;PYGWDRDTIDGALQALLVAGIINARDEKGTILTPTDIDRKALGKCLFKIESATVSTAQRIQIRKVFQQVGVATASGEELSAVNKFIDVITRLADAAGGEEPRPEPVDKSTIDEIRLASGNEQLLTIYGRRDELKADISVWEETGKKINQRLPAWNQLQGLLAHAGNVKSAAEARAQAEAIKENRLLLAEPDPITPLVKSVEQTLRAELSDKHTSYLKRLDSERNHLAADSMWSKLSQTEQDEILSNCDISNPGELHVGSQQELVAALGAYPIAGWDDRIDAVSGRFEKAREVAAKKLEPSTQTVELPRRLLRSQDDNASWIQEVEAKLTGAIGDGPVMIK
;
A
#
# COMPACT_ATOMS: atom_id res chain seq x y z
N PRO A 1 -69.10 -1.84 21.44
CA PRO A 1 -67.82 -1.36 22.02
C PRO A 1 -67.84 0.18 22.15
N TYR A 2 -67.68 0.68 23.38
CA TYR A 2 -67.60 2.10 23.81
C TYR A 2 -68.70 3.10 23.40
N GLY A 3 -69.68 2.72 22.58
CA GLY A 3 -70.85 3.55 22.24
C GLY A 3 -70.60 4.63 21.19
N TRP A 4 -69.39 4.70 20.62
CA TRP A 4 -69.06 5.61 19.52
C TRP A 4 -69.33 4.96 18.17
N ASP A 5 -69.69 5.78 17.18
CA ASP A 5 -69.77 5.30 15.81
C ASP A 5 -68.37 5.05 15.24
N ARG A 6 -68.33 4.30 14.14
CA ARG A 6 -67.08 3.91 13.51
C ARG A 6 -66.31 5.12 12.94
N ASP A 7 -67.02 6.14 12.48
CA ASP A 7 -66.43 7.35 11.90
C ASP A 7 -65.64 8.15 12.95
N THR A 8 -66.20 8.27 14.15
CA THR A 8 -65.57 8.92 15.30
C THR A 8 -64.31 8.17 15.75
N ILE A 9 -64.35 6.84 15.77
CA ILE A 9 -63.19 6.02 16.14
C ILE A 9 -62.08 6.13 15.08
N ASP A 10 -62.44 6.03 13.78
CA ASP A 10 -61.49 6.17 12.67
C ASP A 10 -60.84 7.56 12.67
N GLY A 11 -61.62 8.62 12.87
CA GLY A 11 -61.12 10.00 12.97
C GLY A 11 -60.21 10.23 14.19
N ALA A 12 -60.54 9.65 15.35
CA ALA A 12 -59.71 9.72 16.54
C ALA A 12 -58.38 8.98 16.35
N LEU A 13 -58.38 7.79 15.75
CA LEU A 13 -57.15 7.06 15.42
C LEU A 13 -56.27 7.84 14.45
N GLN A 14 -56.86 8.46 13.42
CA GLN A 14 -56.12 9.30 12.49
C GLN A 14 -55.50 10.52 13.18
N ALA A 15 -56.23 11.18 14.08
CA ALA A 15 -55.73 12.31 14.85
C ALA A 15 -54.58 11.91 15.79
N LEU A 16 -54.71 10.78 16.49
CA LEU A 16 -53.66 10.24 17.36
C LEU A 16 -52.41 9.82 16.59
N LEU A 17 -52.59 9.28 15.38
CA LEU A 17 -51.52 8.88 14.48
C LEU A 17 -50.78 10.10 13.91
N VAL A 18 -51.51 11.13 13.46
CA VAL A 18 -50.95 12.42 13.03
C VAL A 18 -50.22 13.13 14.18
N ALA A 19 -50.76 13.03 15.40
CA ALA A 19 -50.14 13.57 16.60
C ALA A 19 -48.92 12.75 17.09
N GLY A 20 -48.65 11.58 16.50
CA GLY A 20 -47.56 10.69 16.91
C GLY A 20 -47.71 10.13 18.33
N ILE A 21 -48.96 9.97 18.80
CA ILE A 21 -49.31 9.37 20.09
C ILE A 21 -49.44 7.84 19.94
N ILE A 22 -49.80 7.39 18.74
CA ILE A 22 -49.84 5.98 18.37
C ILE A 22 -49.09 5.79 17.05
N ASN A 23 -48.50 4.61 16.85
CA ASN A 23 -48.04 4.16 15.54
C ASN A 23 -48.93 3.04 15.02
N ALA A 24 -49.03 2.95 13.69
CA ALA A 24 -49.75 1.91 12.99
C ALA A 24 -48.77 0.95 12.32
N ARG A 25 -49.07 -0.34 12.40
CA ARG A 25 -48.36 -1.38 11.65
C ARG A 25 -49.32 -2.17 10.78
N ASP A 26 -48.88 -2.56 9.60
CA ASP A 26 -49.64 -3.50 8.77
C ASP A 26 -49.61 -4.92 9.35
N GLU A 27 -50.36 -5.84 8.73
CA GLU A 27 -50.40 -7.26 9.11
C GLU A 27 -49.03 -7.97 9.00
N LYS A 28 -48.06 -7.36 8.29
CA LYS A 28 -46.69 -7.86 8.12
C LYS A 28 -45.71 -7.26 9.13
N GLY A 29 -46.17 -6.34 9.98
CA GLY A 29 -45.36 -5.67 10.99
C GLY A 29 -44.62 -4.41 10.51
N THR A 30 -44.86 -3.96 9.28
CA THR A 30 -44.28 -2.73 8.69
C THR A 30 -44.93 -1.50 9.29
N ILE A 31 -44.16 -0.47 9.65
CA ILE A 31 -44.69 0.80 10.16
C ILE A 31 -45.31 1.61 9.01
N LEU A 32 -46.53 2.11 9.22
CA LEU A 32 -47.28 2.92 8.25
C LEU A 32 -47.28 4.39 8.66
N THR A 33 -47.13 5.31 7.71
CA THR A 33 -47.30 6.75 7.95
C THR A 33 -48.78 7.14 7.91
N PRO A 34 -49.20 8.28 8.51
CA PRO A 34 -50.58 8.71 8.47
C PRO A 34 -51.17 8.87 7.07
N THR A 35 -50.33 9.17 6.08
CA THR A 35 -50.70 9.31 4.66
C THR A 35 -50.86 7.97 3.94
N ASP A 36 -50.30 6.88 4.48
CA ASP A 36 -50.35 5.55 3.86
C ASP A 36 -51.62 4.77 4.21
N ILE A 37 -52.40 5.25 5.17
CA ILE A 37 -53.55 4.52 5.71
C ILE A 37 -54.86 5.08 5.14
N ASP A 38 -55.48 4.29 4.26
CA ASP A 38 -56.84 4.58 3.81
C ASP A 38 -57.89 4.11 4.83
N ARG A 39 -59.12 4.63 4.71
CA ARG A 39 -60.22 4.32 5.63
C ARG A 39 -60.57 2.82 5.69
N LYS A 40 -60.27 2.05 4.65
CA LYS A 40 -60.51 0.59 4.61
C LYS A 40 -59.38 -0.19 5.28
N ALA A 41 -58.17 0.36 5.29
CA ALA A 41 -56.96 -0.21 5.88
C ALA A 41 -56.86 0.02 7.39
N LEU A 42 -57.49 1.07 7.95
CA LEU A 42 -57.52 1.34 9.39
C LEU A 42 -57.90 0.10 10.22
N GLY A 43 -58.92 -0.65 9.79
CA GLY A 43 -59.38 -1.86 10.50
C GLY A 43 -58.44 -3.07 10.43
N LYS A 44 -57.39 -3.02 9.61
CA LYS A 44 -56.37 -4.07 9.43
C LYS A 44 -55.02 -3.69 10.04
N CYS A 45 -54.90 -2.46 10.54
CA CYS A 45 -53.68 -1.96 11.15
C CYS A 45 -53.65 -2.32 12.65
N LEU A 46 -52.49 -2.72 13.13
CA LEU A 46 -52.24 -2.88 14.54
C LEU A 46 -51.68 -1.57 15.10
N PHE A 47 -52.45 -0.90 15.96
CA PHE A 47 -52.06 0.35 16.59
C PHE A 47 -51.38 0.09 17.93
N LYS A 48 -50.22 0.71 18.15
CA LYS A 48 -49.53 0.71 19.44
C LYS A 48 -49.36 2.13 19.93
N ILE A 49 -49.54 2.33 21.23
CA ILE A 49 -49.22 3.60 21.89
C ILE A 49 -47.71 3.83 21.77
N GLU A 50 -47.32 5.01 21.30
CA GLU A 50 -45.95 5.46 21.40
C GLU A 50 -45.74 6.04 22.80
N SER A 51 -44.76 5.49 23.53
CA SER A 51 -44.35 5.96 24.86
C SER A 51 -43.82 7.40 24.83
N ALA A 52 -43.37 7.86 23.66
CA ALA A 52 -42.64 9.09 23.43
C ALA A 52 -43.24 9.88 22.25
N THR A 53 -43.69 11.12 22.50
CA THR A 53 -44.12 12.05 21.46
C THR A 53 -42.98 13.00 21.07
N VAL A 54 -42.87 13.33 19.79
CA VAL A 54 -41.84 14.26 19.27
C VAL A 54 -42.50 15.52 18.76
N SER A 55 -42.22 16.65 19.42
CA SER A 55 -42.78 17.95 19.06
C SER A 55 -42.26 18.47 17.71
N THR A 56 -43.01 19.37 17.07
CA THR A 56 -42.61 20.01 15.80
C THR A 56 -41.27 20.72 15.91
N ALA A 57 -40.99 21.38 17.04
CA ALA A 57 -39.70 22.04 17.29
C ALA A 57 -38.54 21.03 17.36
N GLN A 58 -38.75 19.88 18.01
CA GLN A 58 -37.77 18.80 18.05
C GLN A 58 -37.52 18.21 16.65
N ARG A 59 -38.60 17.95 15.89
CA ARG A 59 -38.50 17.47 14.50
C ARG A 59 -37.67 18.41 13.62
N ILE A 60 -37.88 19.73 13.73
CA ILE A 60 -37.08 20.73 13.00
C ILE A 60 -35.59 20.60 13.35
N GLN A 61 -35.24 20.43 14.62
CA GLN A 61 -33.84 20.30 15.04
C GLN A 61 -33.21 18.98 14.58
N ILE A 62 -33.96 17.87 14.62
CA ILE A 62 -33.52 16.58 14.09
C ILE A 62 -33.23 16.68 12.59
N ARG A 63 -34.14 17.30 11.82
CA ARG A 63 -33.94 17.52 10.38
C ARG A 63 -32.67 18.33 10.09
N LYS A 64 -32.32 19.31 10.94
CA LYS A 64 -31.05 20.04 10.81
C LYS A 64 -29.81 19.15 11.00
N VAL A 65 -29.86 18.19 11.92
CA VAL A 65 -28.77 17.21 12.10
C VAL A 65 -28.65 16.33 10.84
N PHE A 66 -29.77 15.83 10.33
CA PHE A 66 -29.77 15.01 9.10
C PHE A 66 -29.24 15.78 7.88
N GLN A 67 -29.60 17.06 7.75
CA GLN A 67 -29.14 17.91 6.66
C GLN A 67 -27.62 18.12 6.66
N GLN A 68 -26.96 18.13 7.82
CA GLN A 68 -25.50 18.29 7.91
C GLN A 68 -24.76 17.19 7.11
N VAL A 69 -25.32 15.97 7.09
CA VAL A 69 -24.76 14.83 6.35
C VAL A 69 -25.51 14.53 5.05
N GLY A 70 -26.29 15.50 4.54
CA GLY A 70 -26.99 15.38 3.26
C GLY A 70 -28.22 14.46 3.26
N VAL A 71 -28.75 14.09 4.43
CA VAL A 71 -29.97 13.29 4.54
C VAL A 71 -31.19 14.23 4.54
N ALA A 72 -31.76 14.42 3.35
CA ALA A 72 -33.00 15.19 3.19
C ALA A 72 -34.21 14.43 3.74
N THR A 73 -35.09 15.14 4.45
CA THR A 73 -36.31 14.60 5.07
C THR A 73 -37.45 15.61 5.02
N ALA A 74 -38.64 15.14 4.64
CA ALA A 74 -39.86 15.93 4.76
C ALA A 74 -40.37 15.92 6.21
N SER A 75 -41.26 16.86 6.54
CA SER A 75 -41.85 16.92 7.87
C SER A 75 -42.75 15.71 8.13
N GLY A 76 -42.52 14.99 9.21
CA GLY A 76 -43.25 13.77 9.54
C GLY A 76 -42.59 12.48 9.03
N GLU A 77 -41.57 12.59 8.18
CA GLU A 77 -40.80 11.46 7.63
C GLU A 77 -39.44 11.29 8.33
N GLU A 78 -39.20 11.94 9.48
CA GLU A 78 -37.90 11.87 10.14
C GLU A 78 -37.56 10.45 10.58
N LEU A 79 -38.57 9.70 11.07
CA LEU A 79 -38.37 8.35 11.58
C LEU A 79 -37.92 7.37 10.48
N SER A 80 -38.47 7.49 9.27
CA SER A 80 -38.09 6.61 8.15
C SER A 80 -36.67 6.88 7.65
N ALA A 81 -36.13 8.07 7.89
CA ALA A 81 -34.78 8.45 7.49
C ALA A 81 -33.70 8.13 8.52
N VAL A 82 -34.07 7.74 9.75
CA VAL A 82 -33.11 7.44 10.84
C VAL A 82 -32.09 6.39 10.40
N ASN A 83 -32.52 5.29 9.77
CA ASN A 83 -31.59 4.23 9.34
C ASN A 83 -30.58 4.76 8.32
N LYS A 84 -31.05 5.53 7.34
CA LYS A 84 -30.16 6.17 6.35
C LYS A 84 -29.18 7.13 7.01
N PHE A 85 -29.64 7.91 8.00
CA PHE A 85 -28.77 8.80 8.78
C PHE A 85 -27.69 8.02 9.54
N ILE A 86 -28.08 6.96 10.27
CA ILE A 86 -27.17 6.05 10.97
C ILE A 86 -26.11 5.49 10.02
N ASP A 87 -26.50 5.03 8.83
CA ASP A 87 -25.57 4.48 7.84
C ASP A 87 -24.56 5.52 7.33
N VAL A 88 -24.96 6.78 7.19
CA VAL A 88 -24.06 7.85 6.76
C VAL A 88 -23.08 8.22 7.86
N ILE A 89 -23.55 8.47 9.09
CA ILE A 89 -22.67 8.86 10.20
C ILE A 89 -21.73 7.73 10.61
N THR A 90 -22.17 6.46 10.50
CA THR A 90 -21.29 5.30 10.75
C THR A 90 -20.12 5.29 9.76
N ARG A 91 -20.38 5.55 8.47
CA ARG A 91 -19.31 5.63 7.46
C ARG A 91 -18.37 6.81 7.69
N LEU A 92 -18.87 7.94 8.18
CA LEU A 92 -18.03 9.08 8.55
C LEU A 92 -17.11 8.72 9.72
N ALA A 93 -17.67 8.10 10.77
CA ALA A 93 -16.90 7.61 11.91
C ALA A 93 -15.83 6.58 11.48
N ASP A 94 -16.18 5.63 10.62
CA ASP A 94 -15.23 4.66 10.05
C ASP A 94 -14.11 5.31 9.23
N ALA A 95 -14.41 6.41 8.53
CA ALA A 95 -13.42 7.14 7.75
C ALA A 95 -12.48 8.01 8.60
N ALA A 96 -12.87 8.35 9.84
CA ALA A 96 -12.14 9.24 10.74
C ALA A 96 -11.06 8.54 11.59
N GLY A 97 -10.90 7.23 11.46
CA GLY A 97 -9.89 6.46 12.20
C GLY A 97 -9.67 5.07 11.62
N GLY A 98 -9.03 4.20 12.39
CA GLY A 98 -8.88 2.78 12.07
C GLY A 98 -7.51 2.21 12.44
N GLU A 99 -7.02 1.31 11.60
CA GLU A 99 -5.67 0.73 11.77
C GLU A 99 -4.56 1.76 11.58
N GLU A 100 -3.46 1.57 12.30
CA GLU A 100 -2.22 2.33 12.15
C GLU A 100 -1.79 2.41 10.67
N PRO A 101 -1.29 3.57 10.19
CA PRO A 101 -0.91 4.77 10.94
C PRO A 101 -2.07 5.74 11.20
N ARG A 102 -3.32 5.39 10.86
CA ARG A 102 -4.47 6.28 11.08
C ARG A 102 -4.68 6.53 12.58
N PRO A 103 -5.34 7.63 12.96
CA PRO A 103 -5.84 7.82 14.31
C PRO A 103 -6.65 6.62 14.78
N GLU A 104 -6.78 6.47 16.10
CA GLU A 104 -7.63 5.43 16.68
C GLU A 104 -9.08 5.56 16.18
N PRO A 105 -9.82 4.44 16.09
CA PRO A 105 -11.25 4.47 15.80
C PRO A 105 -11.97 5.41 16.76
N VAL A 106 -12.83 6.26 16.21
CA VAL A 106 -13.65 7.19 17.02
C VAL A 106 -14.71 6.44 17.81
N ASP A 107 -15.17 7.03 18.93
CA ASP A 107 -16.27 6.47 19.71
C ASP A 107 -17.58 6.51 18.89
N LYS A 108 -18.31 5.40 18.91
CA LYS A 108 -19.60 5.22 18.22
C LYS A 108 -20.74 4.93 19.19
N SER A 109 -20.51 5.07 20.50
CA SER A 109 -21.51 4.85 21.55
C SER A 109 -22.83 5.57 21.25
N THR A 110 -22.79 6.84 20.85
CA THR A 110 -23.97 7.63 20.48
C THR A 110 -24.72 7.06 19.27
N ILE A 111 -24.02 6.46 18.29
CA ILE A 111 -24.66 5.78 17.14
C ILE A 111 -25.36 4.50 17.62
N ASP A 112 -24.71 3.73 18.49
CA ASP A 112 -25.25 2.47 19.02
C ASP A 112 -26.45 2.72 19.95
N GLU A 113 -26.43 3.79 20.76
CA GLU A 113 -27.59 4.25 21.56
C GLU A 113 -28.83 4.48 20.67
N ILE A 114 -28.66 5.17 19.53
CA ILE A 114 -29.76 5.43 18.59
C ILE A 114 -30.27 4.13 17.93
N ARG A 115 -29.37 3.17 17.66
CA ARG A 115 -29.73 1.86 17.09
C ARG A 115 -30.52 0.99 18.07
N LEU A 116 -30.23 1.08 19.36
CA LEU A 116 -30.91 0.31 20.41
C LEU A 116 -32.30 0.88 20.74
N ALA A 117 -32.50 2.18 20.55
CA ALA A 117 -33.81 2.81 20.70
C ALA A 117 -34.79 2.38 19.58
N SER A 118 -36.10 2.52 19.83
CA SER A 118 -37.13 2.11 18.87
C SER A 118 -38.20 3.20 18.63
N GLY A 119 -38.63 3.35 17.38
CA GLY A 119 -39.65 4.34 17.02
C GLY A 119 -39.23 5.77 17.38
N ASN A 120 -40.15 6.56 17.93
CA ASN A 120 -39.87 7.94 18.33
C ASN A 120 -38.76 8.09 19.38
N GLU A 121 -38.42 7.05 20.14
CA GLU A 121 -37.30 7.11 21.08
C GLU A 121 -35.96 7.30 20.34
N GLN A 122 -35.83 6.83 19.10
CA GLN A 122 -34.66 7.10 18.26
C GLN A 122 -34.54 8.59 17.94
N LEU A 123 -35.67 9.22 17.57
CA LEU A 123 -35.76 10.64 17.27
C LEU A 123 -35.46 11.50 18.51
N LEU A 124 -35.96 11.11 19.68
CA LEU A 124 -35.65 11.79 20.93
C LEU A 124 -34.19 11.64 21.33
N THR A 125 -33.59 10.47 21.10
CA THR A 125 -32.16 10.22 21.35
C THR A 125 -31.31 11.14 20.46
N ILE A 126 -31.62 11.21 19.15
CA ILE A 126 -30.96 12.13 18.22
C ILE A 126 -31.14 13.59 18.66
N TYR A 127 -32.34 13.98 19.09
CA TYR A 127 -32.60 15.33 19.57
C TYR A 127 -31.81 15.68 20.84
N GLY A 128 -31.72 14.74 21.78
CA GLY A 128 -30.99 14.89 23.04
C GLY A 128 -29.48 15.03 22.82
N ARG A 129 -28.93 14.23 21.91
CA ARG A 129 -27.50 14.20 21.53
C ARG A 129 -27.14 15.12 20.36
N ARG A 130 -28.06 15.96 19.89
CA ARG A 130 -27.91 16.69 18.61
C ARG A 130 -26.65 17.55 18.54
N ASP A 131 -26.24 18.17 19.64
CA ASP A 131 -25.11 19.12 19.62
C ASP A 131 -23.78 18.35 19.61
N GLU A 132 -23.71 17.22 20.33
CA GLU A 132 -22.63 16.22 20.28
C GLU A 132 -22.51 15.62 18.87
N LEU A 133 -23.61 15.09 18.31
CA LEU A 133 -23.65 14.53 16.96
C LEU A 133 -23.15 15.51 15.89
N LYS A 134 -23.56 16.79 15.97
CA LYS A 134 -23.12 17.81 15.01
C LYS A 134 -21.62 18.08 15.11
N ALA A 135 -21.08 18.15 16.34
CA ALA A 135 -19.66 18.35 16.57
C ALA A 135 -18.85 17.15 16.06
N ASP A 136 -19.27 15.94 16.40
CA ASP A 136 -18.64 14.70 15.95
C ASP A 136 -18.64 14.57 14.44
N ILE A 137 -19.79 14.81 13.78
CA ILE A 137 -19.88 14.80 12.32
C ILE A 137 -18.86 15.75 11.69
N SER A 138 -18.75 16.98 12.20
CA SER A 138 -17.76 17.94 11.69
C SER A 138 -16.32 17.45 11.87
N VAL A 139 -15.97 16.93 13.05
CA VAL A 139 -14.63 16.39 13.32
C VAL A 139 -14.33 15.19 12.44
N TRP A 140 -15.28 14.26 12.28
CA TRP A 140 -15.12 13.04 11.48
C TRP A 140 -14.96 13.37 9.99
N GLU A 141 -15.74 14.31 9.46
CA GLU A 141 -15.61 14.77 8.08
C GLU A 141 -14.24 15.40 7.81
N GLU A 142 -13.76 16.28 8.70
CA GLU A 142 -12.44 16.90 8.56
C GLU A 142 -11.30 15.89 8.68
N THR A 143 -11.40 14.99 9.66
CA THR A 143 -10.40 13.96 9.92
C THR A 143 -10.31 12.98 8.75
N GLY A 144 -11.46 12.49 8.26
CA GLY A 144 -11.52 11.61 7.10
C GLY A 144 -10.97 12.28 5.83
N LYS A 145 -11.21 13.58 5.62
CA LYS A 145 -10.60 14.34 4.52
C LYS A 145 -9.07 14.36 4.62
N LYS A 146 -8.51 14.66 5.80
CA LYS A 146 -7.06 14.67 6.01
C LYS A 146 -6.44 13.27 5.83
N ILE A 147 -7.10 12.23 6.33
CA ILE A 147 -6.66 10.84 6.12
C ILE A 147 -6.59 10.54 4.61
N ASN A 148 -7.65 10.83 3.87
CA ASN A 148 -7.68 10.60 2.41
C ASN A 148 -6.62 11.38 1.65
N GLN A 149 -6.18 12.53 2.15
CA GLN A 149 -5.09 13.32 1.58
C GLN A 149 -3.70 12.75 1.90
N ARG A 150 -3.48 12.23 3.12
CA ARG A 150 -2.16 11.77 3.60
C ARG A 150 -1.88 10.30 3.26
N LEU A 151 -2.92 9.47 3.23
CA LEU A 151 -2.78 8.01 3.06
C LEU A 151 -2.12 7.59 1.73
N PRO A 152 -2.34 8.25 0.58
CA PRO A 152 -1.62 7.91 -0.65
C PRO A 152 -0.11 8.07 -0.52
N ALA A 153 0.36 9.17 0.10
CA ALA A 153 1.79 9.40 0.32
C ALA A 153 2.38 8.39 1.31
N TRP A 154 1.61 7.99 2.33
CA TRP A 154 2.01 6.92 3.24
C TRP A 154 2.20 5.57 2.51
N ASN A 155 1.24 5.18 1.68
CA ASN A 155 1.32 3.93 0.92
C ASN A 155 2.51 3.94 -0.05
N GLN A 156 2.79 5.10 -0.66
CA GLN A 156 3.99 5.31 -1.47
C GLN A 156 5.27 5.11 -0.67
N LEU A 157 5.37 5.69 0.53
CA LEU A 157 6.51 5.51 1.41
C LEU A 157 6.75 4.03 1.71
N GLN A 158 5.69 3.30 2.08
CA GLN A 158 5.76 1.87 2.37
C GLN A 158 6.24 1.06 1.16
N GLY A 159 5.75 1.37 -0.05
CA GLY A 159 6.22 0.74 -1.28
C GLY A 159 7.70 1.00 -1.56
N LEU A 160 8.16 2.23 -1.40
CA LEU A 160 9.58 2.58 -1.56
C LEU A 160 10.47 1.87 -0.53
N LEU A 161 10.05 1.83 0.74
CA LEU A 161 10.79 1.13 1.79
C LEU A 161 10.84 -0.39 1.55
N ALA A 162 9.80 -0.98 0.97
CA ALA A 162 9.82 -2.38 0.55
C ALA A 162 10.89 -2.63 -0.54
N HIS A 163 10.99 -1.74 -1.53
CA HIS A 163 12.07 -1.82 -2.53
C HIS A 163 13.46 -1.58 -1.93
N ALA A 164 13.56 -0.75 -0.88
CA ALA A 164 14.81 -0.51 -0.17
C ALA A 164 15.32 -1.75 0.59
N GLY A 165 14.46 -2.74 0.87
CA GLY A 165 14.83 -3.95 1.60
C GLY A 165 15.61 -3.62 2.89
N ASN A 166 16.82 -4.17 3.03
CA ASN A 166 17.72 -3.95 4.17
C ASN A 166 18.89 -3.00 3.87
N VAL A 167 18.80 -2.18 2.82
CA VAL A 167 19.83 -1.19 2.49
C VAL A 167 20.10 -0.28 3.69
N LYS A 168 21.37 -0.14 4.10
CA LYS A 168 21.75 0.59 5.31
C LYS A 168 21.40 2.08 5.24
N SER A 169 21.55 2.71 4.07
CA SER A 169 21.25 4.13 3.85
C SER A 169 19.75 4.48 4.01
N ALA A 170 18.85 3.49 4.00
CA ALA A 170 17.42 3.67 4.28
C ALA A 170 17.01 3.29 5.71
N ALA A 171 17.96 2.91 6.59
CA ALA A 171 17.64 2.46 7.95
C ALA A 171 16.97 3.53 8.81
N GLU A 172 17.47 4.76 8.76
CA GLU A 172 16.87 5.88 9.48
C GLU A 172 15.44 6.15 9.00
N ALA A 173 15.21 6.12 7.69
CA ALA A 173 13.89 6.34 7.12
C ALA A 173 12.87 5.25 7.52
N ARG A 174 13.30 3.99 7.62
CA ARG A 174 12.47 2.91 8.16
C ARG A 174 12.09 3.16 9.62
N ALA A 175 13.06 3.55 10.45
CA ALA A 175 12.81 3.84 11.86
C ALA A 175 11.81 5.01 12.04
N GLN A 176 11.94 6.06 11.22
CA GLN A 176 10.98 7.17 11.21
C GLN A 176 9.59 6.73 10.75
N ALA A 177 9.51 5.88 9.71
CA ALA A 177 8.24 5.32 9.25
C ALA A 177 7.57 4.47 10.35
N GLU A 178 8.29 3.57 11.00
CA GLU A 178 7.74 2.79 12.12
C GLU A 178 7.27 3.71 13.26
N ALA A 179 8.05 4.75 13.62
CA ALA A 179 7.62 5.72 14.62
C ALA A 179 6.31 6.45 14.23
N ILE A 180 6.14 6.82 12.95
CA ILE A 180 4.89 7.41 12.44
C ILE A 180 3.74 6.42 12.58
N LYS A 181 3.98 5.15 12.28
CA LYS A 181 2.98 4.08 12.34
C LYS A 181 2.53 3.80 13.76
N GLU A 182 3.47 3.46 14.64
CA GLU A 182 3.23 3.10 16.04
C GLU A 182 2.58 4.25 16.82
N ASN A 183 3.04 5.49 16.59
CA ASN A 183 2.50 6.67 17.28
C ASN A 183 1.33 7.33 16.53
N ARG A 184 0.82 6.69 15.47
CA ARG A 184 -0.35 7.14 14.67
C ARG A 184 -0.25 8.59 14.19
N LEU A 185 0.92 8.98 13.70
CA LEU A 185 1.26 10.35 13.34
C LEU A 185 0.89 10.73 11.89
N LEU A 186 -0.02 9.98 11.24
CA LEU A 186 -0.46 10.25 9.86
C LEU A 186 -0.96 11.68 9.67
N LEU A 187 -1.59 12.26 10.70
CA LEU A 187 -2.18 13.60 10.68
C LEU A 187 -1.38 14.65 11.45
N ALA A 188 -0.14 14.34 11.84
CA ALA A 188 0.72 15.28 12.55
C ALA A 188 1.07 16.51 11.68
N GLU A 189 1.21 17.66 12.34
CA GLU A 189 1.64 18.91 11.71
C GLU A 189 2.94 19.40 12.38
N PRO A 190 4.01 19.70 11.62
CA PRO A 190 4.08 19.64 10.15
C PRO A 190 4.06 18.19 9.61
N ASP A 191 3.68 18.04 8.33
CA ASP A 191 3.63 16.75 7.62
C ASP A 191 4.96 15.97 7.71
N PRO A 192 4.99 14.81 8.41
CA PRO A 192 6.20 14.01 8.52
C PRO A 192 6.42 13.09 7.30
N ILE A 193 5.41 12.88 6.43
CA ILE A 193 5.43 11.82 5.40
C ILE A 193 6.05 12.32 4.11
N THR A 194 5.59 13.46 3.58
CA THR A 194 6.11 14.02 2.32
C THR A 194 7.64 14.21 2.31
N PRO A 195 8.28 14.81 3.34
CA PRO A 195 9.73 14.93 3.36
C PRO A 195 10.43 13.56 3.41
N LEU A 196 9.87 12.61 4.16
CA LEU A 196 10.40 11.27 4.29
C LEU A 196 10.34 10.49 2.97
N VAL A 197 9.23 10.57 2.24
CA VAL A 197 9.10 10.03 0.87
C VAL A 197 10.21 10.54 -0.03
N LYS A 198 10.43 11.87 -0.07
CA LYS A 198 11.47 12.48 -0.91
C LYS A 198 12.87 12.00 -0.53
N SER A 199 13.15 11.89 0.78
CA SER A 199 14.42 11.38 1.28
C SER A 199 14.66 9.94 0.83
N VAL A 200 13.67 9.05 0.99
CA VAL A 200 13.79 7.65 0.56
C VAL A 200 13.98 7.56 -0.96
N GLU A 201 13.23 8.33 -1.75
CA GLU A 201 13.43 8.34 -3.21
C GLU A 201 14.85 8.77 -3.59
N GLN A 202 15.39 9.83 -2.97
CA GLN A 202 16.76 10.29 -3.24
C GLN A 202 17.79 9.23 -2.89
N THR A 203 17.64 8.58 -1.72
CA THR A 203 18.51 7.47 -1.31
C THR A 203 18.46 6.33 -2.31
N LEU A 204 17.27 5.90 -2.73
CA LEU A 204 17.12 4.80 -3.69
C LEU A 204 17.67 5.15 -5.08
N ARG A 205 17.47 6.39 -5.54
CA ARG A 205 18.06 6.87 -6.81
C ARG A 205 19.58 6.83 -6.75
N ALA A 206 20.18 7.31 -5.66
CA ALA A 206 21.62 7.31 -5.48
C ALA A 206 22.18 5.89 -5.47
N GLU A 207 21.64 5.01 -4.62
CA GLU A 207 22.08 3.61 -4.53
C GLU A 207 21.98 2.88 -5.88
N LEU A 208 20.85 3.00 -6.57
CA LEU A 208 20.65 2.34 -7.85
C LEU A 208 21.60 2.88 -8.94
N SER A 209 21.82 4.20 -8.96
CA SER A 209 22.76 4.85 -9.89
C SER A 209 24.20 4.45 -9.60
N ASP A 210 24.59 4.34 -8.33
CA ASP A 210 25.93 3.94 -7.91
C ASP A 210 26.20 2.47 -8.27
N LYS A 211 25.24 1.58 -8.04
CA LYS A 211 25.33 0.17 -8.45
C LYS A 211 25.41 0.02 -9.97
N HIS A 212 24.55 0.72 -10.71
CA HIS A 212 24.59 0.72 -12.17
C HIS A 212 25.92 1.25 -12.72
N THR A 213 26.42 2.35 -12.16
CA THR A 213 27.73 2.92 -12.51
C THR A 213 28.87 1.93 -12.21
N SER A 214 28.80 1.24 -11.07
CA SER A 214 29.81 0.24 -10.70
C SER A 214 29.81 -0.96 -11.64
N TYR A 215 28.61 -1.42 -12.04
CA TYR A 215 28.44 -2.46 -13.04
C TYR A 215 29.04 -2.05 -14.40
N LEU A 216 28.72 -0.84 -14.89
CA LEU A 216 29.28 -0.32 -16.14
C LEU A 216 30.80 -0.21 -16.11
N LYS A 217 31.37 0.33 -15.03
CA LYS A 217 32.83 0.41 -14.84
C LYS A 217 33.48 -0.97 -14.87
N ARG A 218 32.87 -1.97 -14.22
CA ARG A 218 33.39 -3.35 -14.23
C ARG A 218 33.31 -3.96 -15.63
N LEU A 219 32.19 -3.75 -16.32
CA LEU A 219 31.97 -4.22 -17.69
C LEU A 219 33.01 -3.61 -18.65
N ASP A 220 33.24 -2.30 -18.60
CA ASP A 220 34.21 -1.61 -19.45
C ASP A 220 35.65 -2.04 -19.15
N SER A 221 35.99 -2.24 -17.87
CA SER A 221 37.31 -2.75 -17.49
C SER A 221 37.56 -4.14 -18.06
N GLU A 222 36.60 -5.06 -17.93
CA GLU A 222 36.74 -6.43 -18.45
C GLU A 222 36.73 -6.47 -19.98
N ARG A 223 35.99 -5.58 -20.64
CA ARG A 223 36.06 -5.42 -22.11
C ARG A 223 37.43 -4.95 -22.57
N ASN A 224 38.02 -3.98 -21.88
CA ASN A 224 39.37 -3.52 -22.22
C ASN A 224 40.39 -4.63 -22.03
N HIS A 225 40.26 -5.46 -20.98
CA HIS A 225 41.10 -6.63 -20.78
C HIS A 225 40.91 -7.68 -21.88
N LEU A 226 39.66 -7.93 -22.29
CA LEU A 226 39.36 -8.87 -23.36
C LEU A 226 39.88 -8.37 -24.72
N ALA A 227 39.76 -7.08 -25.01
CA ALA A 227 40.28 -6.47 -26.23
C ALA A 227 41.81 -6.49 -26.32
N ALA A 228 42.50 -6.44 -25.16
CA ALA A 228 43.96 -6.59 -25.07
C ALA A 228 44.42 -8.05 -25.17
N ASP A 229 43.51 -9.03 -25.11
CA ASP A 229 43.84 -10.44 -25.20
C ASP A 229 44.26 -10.82 -26.64
N SER A 230 45.48 -11.35 -26.75
CA SER A 230 46.07 -11.71 -28.05
C SER A 230 45.29 -12.80 -28.79
N MET A 231 44.63 -13.71 -28.09
CA MET A 231 43.78 -14.73 -28.70
C MET A 231 42.46 -14.12 -29.15
N TRP A 232 41.87 -13.24 -28.34
CA TRP A 232 40.64 -12.54 -28.72
C TRP A 232 40.79 -11.74 -30.01
N SER A 233 41.92 -11.03 -30.18
CA SER A 233 42.18 -10.22 -31.37
C SER A 233 42.31 -11.00 -32.68
N LYS A 234 42.51 -12.33 -32.62
CA LYS A 234 42.60 -13.22 -33.80
C LYS A 234 41.24 -13.68 -34.32
N LEU A 235 40.17 -13.54 -33.52
CA LEU A 235 38.81 -13.91 -33.92
C LEU A 235 38.21 -12.86 -34.85
N SER A 236 37.34 -13.29 -35.77
CA SER A 236 36.53 -12.37 -36.57
C SER A 236 35.43 -11.71 -35.72
N GLN A 237 34.92 -10.56 -36.17
CA GLN A 237 33.87 -9.82 -35.43
C GLN A 237 32.62 -10.68 -35.17
N THR A 238 32.20 -11.49 -36.15
CA THR A 238 31.05 -12.39 -35.99
C THR A 238 31.27 -13.42 -34.88
N GLU A 239 32.49 -13.96 -34.78
CA GLU A 239 32.82 -14.94 -33.74
C GLU A 239 32.92 -14.29 -32.36
N GLN A 240 33.45 -13.06 -32.29
CA GLN A 240 33.45 -12.28 -31.05
C GLN A 240 32.02 -12.01 -30.56
N ASP A 241 31.14 -11.54 -31.45
CA ASP A 241 29.74 -11.26 -31.13
C ASP A 241 28.99 -12.53 -30.66
N GLU A 242 29.22 -13.67 -31.33
CA GLU A 242 28.67 -14.97 -30.92
C GLU A 242 29.13 -15.38 -29.51
N ILE A 243 30.43 -15.22 -29.20
CA ILE A 243 30.96 -15.61 -27.89
C ILE A 243 30.42 -14.69 -26.79
N LEU A 244 30.38 -13.38 -27.03
CA LEU A 244 29.84 -12.42 -26.06
C LEU A 244 28.37 -12.73 -25.76
N SER A 245 27.57 -13.02 -26.79
CA SER A 245 26.17 -13.42 -26.65
C SER A 245 26.03 -14.72 -25.84
N ASN A 246 26.81 -15.76 -26.18
CA ASN A 246 26.78 -17.06 -25.48
C ASN A 246 27.28 -17.01 -24.02
N CYS A 247 27.98 -15.94 -23.64
CA CYS A 247 28.46 -15.71 -22.27
C CYS A 247 27.61 -14.70 -21.50
N ASP A 248 26.45 -14.30 -22.03
CA ASP A 248 25.56 -13.29 -21.44
C ASP A 248 26.26 -11.94 -21.19
N ILE A 249 27.19 -11.57 -22.08
CA ILE A 249 27.91 -10.29 -22.04
C ILE A 249 27.21 -9.33 -23.02
N SER A 250 26.31 -8.52 -22.50
CA SER A 250 25.59 -7.51 -23.27
C SER A 250 25.72 -6.13 -22.64
N ASN A 251 25.51 -5.09 -23.43
CA ASN A 251 25.35 -3.74 -22.89
C ASN A 251 24.06 -3.68 -22.07
N PRO A 252 24.11 -3.22 -20.82
CA PRO A 252 22.88 -2.91 -20.11
C PRO A 252 22.19 -1.73 -20.82
N GLY A 253 20.86 -1.71 -20.77
CA GLY A 253 20.08 -0.55 -21.22
C GLY A 253 20.30 0.66 -20.32
N GLU A 254 19.84 1.82 -20.77
CA GLU A 254 19.88 3.03 -19.96
C GLU A 254 19.00 2.91 -18.71
N LEU A 255 19.53 3.41 -17.59
CA LEU A 255 18.80 3.47 -16.33
C LEU A 255 18.04 4.79 -16.24
N HIS A 256 16.70 4.73 -16.32
CA HIS A 256 15.83 5.88 -16.14
C HIS A 256 15.29 5.94 -14.71
N VAL A 257 15.63 7.00 -13.98
CA VAL A 257 15.22 7.22 -12.58
C VAL A 257 14.81 8.68 -12.31
N GLY A 258 14.48 9.43 -13.37
CA GLY A 258 14.20 10.87 -13.30
C GLY A 258 12.87 11.17 -12.62
N SER A 259 11.84 10.36 -12.90
CA SER A 259 10.56 10.41 -12.19
C SER A 259 10.46 9.33 -11.11
N GLN A 260 9.49 9.47 -10.21
CA GLN A 260 9.18 8.43 -9.24
C GLN A 260 8.69 7.14 -9.91
N GLN A 261 7.85 7.24 -10.95
CA GLN A 261 7.34 6.08 -11.67
C GLN A 261 8.47 5.30 -12.34
N GLU A 262 9.41 6.02 -12.96
CA GLU A 262 10.63 5.45 -13.53
C GLU A 262 11.48 4.76 -12.46
N LEU A 263 11.68 5.41 -11.29
CA LEU A 263 12.42 4.82 -10.17
C LEU A 263 11.79 3.50 -9.71
N VAL A 264 10.48 3.47 -9.48
CA VAL A 264 9.77 2.25 -9.04
C VAL A 264 9.85 1.16 -10.10
N ALA A 265 9.68 1.50 -11.38
CA ALA A 265 9.83 0.55 -12.48
C ALA A 265 11.26 -0.02 -12.55
N ALA A 266 12.27 0.83 -12.40
CA ALA A 266 13.67 0.43 -12.38
C ALA A 266 14.00 -0.47 -11.18
N LEU A 267 13.50 -0.16 -9.99
CA LEU A 267 13.65 -0.99 -8.79
C LEU A 267 12.92 -2.34 -8.91
N GLY A 268 11.81 -2.39 -9.64
CA GLY A 268 11.10 -3.62 -9.95
C GLY A 268 11.85 -4.53 -10.93
N ALA A 269 12.44 -3.95 -11.98
CA ALA A 269 13.25 -4.69 -12.96
C ALA A 269 14.61 -5.10 -12.39
N TYR A 270 15.20 -4.23 -11.57
CA TYR A 270 16.57 -4.36 -11.04
C TYR A 270 16.62 -4.06 -9.54
N PRO A 271 16.14 -4.98 -8.69
CA PRO A 271 16.16 -4.80 -7.23
C PRO A 271 17.57 -4.55 -6.70
N ILE A 272 17.72 -3.60 -5.76
CA ILE A 272 19.03 -3.18 -5.21
C ILE A 272 19.83 -4.38 -4.69
N ALA A 273 19.17 -5.33 -4.01
CA ALA A 273 19.81 -6.51 -3.43
C ALA A 273 20.51 -7.41 -4.46
N GLY A 274 20.05 -7.44 -5.71
CA GLY A 274 20.62 -8.29 -6.75
C GLY A 274 21.80 -7.67 -7.50
N TRP A 275 22.18 -6.44 -7.19
CA TRP A 275 23.25 -5.75 -7.93
C TRP A 275 24.64 -6.26 -7.59
N ASP A 276 24.90 -6.64 -6.35
CA ASP A 276 26.23 -7.14 -5.95
C ASP A 276 26.55 -8.45 -6.69
N ASP A 277 25.63 -9.41 -6.69
CA ASP A 277 25.77 -10.65 -7.47
C ASP A 277 25.97 -10.39 -8.96
N ARG A 278 25.27 -9.39 -9.52
CA ARG A 278 25.41 -9.02 -10.93
C ARG A 278 26.77 -8.43 -11.25
N ILE A 279 27.30 -7.57 -10.37
CA ILE A 279 28.62 -6.95 -10.51
C ILE A 279 29.70 -8.03 -10.39
N ASP A 280 29.59 -8.91 -9.40
CA ASP A 280 30.55 -9.99 -9.14
C ASP A 280 30.57 -11.02 -10.27
N ALA A 281 29.40 -11.30 -10.87
CA ALA A 281 29.30 -12.22 -12.00
C ALA A 281 29.98 -11.72 -13.28
N VAL A 282 30.24 -10.41 -13.43
CA VAL A 282 30.82 -9.84 -14.66
C VAL A 282 32.15 -10.53 -15.00
N SER A 283 33.09 -10.60 -14.05
CA SER A 283 34.41 -11.16 -14.34
C SER A 283 34.35 -12.63 -14.74
N GLY A 284 33.50 -13.43 -14.07
CA GLY A 284 33.32 -14.84 -14.43
C GLY A 284 32.78 -15.03 -15.85
N ARG A 285 31.89 -14.13 -16.32
CA ARG A 285 31.41 -14.16 -17.71
C ARG A 285 32.53 -13.89 -18.71
N PHE A 286 33.40 -12.91 -18.42
CA PHE A 286 34.55 -12.59 -19.27
C PHE A 286 35.63 -13.67 -19.24
N GLU A 287 35.87 -14.32 -18.10
CA GLU A 287 36.74 -15.51 -18.03
C GLU A 287 36.22 -16.64 -18.91
N LYS A 288 34.91 -16.92 -18.86
CA LYS A 288 34.27 -17.89 -19.75
C LYS A 288 34.42 -17.51 -21.22
N ALA A 289 34.27 -16.22 -21.56
CA ALA A 289 34.47 -15.75 -22.93
C ALA A 289 35.93 -15.96 -23.40
N ARG A 290 36.92 -15.69 -22.55
CA ARG A 290 38.34 -15.99 -22.82
C ARG A 290 38.58 -17.49 -23.05
N GLU A 291 38.05 -18.35 -22.19
CA GLU A 291 38.13 -19.81 -22.34
C GLU A 291 37.53 -20.30 -23.66
N VAL A 292 36.36 -19.80 -24.04
CA VAL A 292 35.70 -20.15 -25.32
C VAL A 292 36.53 -19.67 -26.50
N ALA A 293 37.07 -18.45 -26.44
CA ALA A 293 37.93 -17.90 -27.49
C ALA A 293 39.19 -18.74 -27.72
N ALA A 294 39.90 -19.11 -26.64
CA ALA A 294 41.10 -19.93 -26.75
C ALA A 294 40.80 -21.34 -27.30
N LYS A 295 39.74 -22.00 -26.82
CA LYS A 295 39.32 -23.30 -27.36
C LYS A 295 38.91 -23.25 -28.83
N LYS A 296 38.38 -22.12 -29.31
CA LYS A 296 38.00 -21.96 -30.72
C LYS A 296 39.23 -21.86 -31.64
N LEU A 297 40.27 -21.16 -31.19
CA LEU A 297 41.52 -20.99 -31.95
C LEU A 297 42.46 -22.18 -31.83
N GLU A 298 42.57 -22.74 -30.64
CA GLU A 298 43.41 -23.89 -30.32
C GLU A 298 42.55 -24.94 -29.59
N PRO A 299 41.89 -25.86 -30.33
CA PRO A 299 40.97 -26.84 -29.75
C PRO A 299 41.59 -27.80 -28.73
N SER A 300 42.92 -27.97 -28.75
CA SER A 300 43.68 -28.74 -27.76
C SER A 300 44.04 -27.93 -26.50
N THR A 301 43.59 -26.68 -26.37
CA THR A 301 43.86 -25.85 -25.19
C THR A 301 43.29 -26.51 -23.94
N GLN A 302 44.16 -26.74 -22.97
CA GLN A 302 43.82 -27.27 -21.66
C GLN A 302 43.88 -26.18 -20.60
N THR A 303 43.00 -26.28 -19.61
CA THR A 303 42.94 -25.32 -18.50
C THR A 303 43.69 -25.89 -17.29
N VAL A 304 44.62 -25.11 -16.73
CA VAL A 304 45.38 -25.51 -15.54
C VAL A 304 45.10 -24.52 -14.41
N GLU A 305 44.54 -25.04 -13.33
CA GLU A 305 44.38 -24.28 -12.09
C GLU A 305 45.68 -24.29 -11.29
N LEU A 306 46.15 -23.13 -10.85
CA LEU A 306 47.33 -23.03 -9.99
C LEU A 306 46.98 -23.36 -8.53
N PRO A 307 47.90 -23.97 -7.76
CA PRO A 307 47.68 -24.25 -6.35
C PRO A 307 47.39 -22.97 -5.56
N ARG A 308 46.29 -22.92 -4.80
CA ARG A 308 45.94 -21.76 -3.96
C ARG A 308 46.31 -22.04 -2.51
N ARG A 309 47.31 -21.35 -1.97
CA ARG A 309 47.71 -21.45 -0.55
C ARG A 309 48.22 -20.12 0.01
N LEU A 310 48.08 -19.93 1.32
CA LEU A 310 48.61 -18.76 2.04
C LEU A 310 50.14 -18.91 2.19
N LEU A 311 50.90 -18.04 1.53
CA LEU A 311 52.36 -18.02 1.62
C LEU A 311 52.76 -17.16 2.83
N ARG A 312 53.48 -17.73 3.81
CA ARG A 312 53.83 -17.04 5.07
C ARG A 312 55.32 -16.71 5.16
N SER A 313 56.14 -17.29 4.30
CA SER A 313 57.59 -17.12 4.29
C SER A 313 58.13 -17.09 2.84
N GLN A 314 59.39 -16.70 2.68
CA GLN A 314 60.07 -16.79 1.38
C GLN A 314 60.25 -18.25 0.92
N ASP A 315 60.45 -19.19 1.85
CA ASP A 315 60.57 -20.62 1.54
C ASP A 315 59.24 -21.19 1.02
N ASP A 316 58.10 -20.75 1.58
CA ASP A 316 56.77 -21.12 1.07
C ASP A 316 56.58 -20.64 -0.37
N ASN A 317 57.02 -19.42 -0.69
CA ASN A 317 56.94 -18.85 -2.03
C ASN A 317 57.83 -19.61 -3.03
N ALA A 318 59.08 -19.91 -2.66
CA ALA A 318 59.99 -20.68 -3.53
C ALA A 318 59.43 -22.08 -3.82
N SER A 319 58.89 -22.74 -2.80
CA SER A 319 58.24 -24.04 -2.93
C SER A 319 56.99 -23.98 -3.82
N TRP A 320 56.23 -22.88 -3.75
CA TRP A 320 55.05 -22.67 -4.59
C TRP A 320 55.42 -22.42 -6.05
N ILE A 321 56.46 -21.63 -6.31
CA ILE A 321 56.94 -21.39 -7.68
C ILE A 321 57.40 -22.70 -8.32
N GLN A 322 58.18 -23.53 -7.61
CA GLN A 322 58.62 -24.83 -8.13
C GLN A 322 57.44 -25.76 -8.45
N GLU A 323 56.42 -25.79 -7.60
CA GLU A 323 55.21 -26.58 -7.83
C GLU A 323 54.44 -26.10 -9.06
N VAL A 324 54.27 -24.78 -9.21
CA VAL A 324 53.63 -24.17 -10.38
C VAL A 324 54.42 -24.43 -11.65
N GLU A 325 55.74 -24.26 -11.62
CA GLU A 325 56.63 -24.52 -12.74
C GLU A 325 56.50 -25.96 -13.20
N ALA A 326 56.63 -26.93 -12.29
CA ALA A 326 56.49 -28.35 -12.61
C ALA A 326 55.12 -28.67 -13.22
N LYS A 327 54.05 -28.07 -12.69
CA LYS A 327 52.68 -28.29 -13.19
C LYS A 327 52.47 -27.70 -14.58
N LEU A 328 52.98 -26.50 -14.84
CA LEU A 328 52.88 -25.84 -16.14
C LEU A 328 53.74 -26.53 -17.19
N THR A 329 54.99 -26.89 -16.87
CA THR A 329 55.88 -27.60 -17.80
C THR A 329 55.30 -28.96 -18.18
N GLY A 330 54.73 -29.70 -17.22
CA GLY A 330 54.04 -30.95 -17.50
C GLY A 330 52.85 -30.75 -18.45
N ALA A 331 51.97 -29.79 -18.13
CA ALA A 331 50.80 -29.52 -18.94
C ALA A 331 51.16 -29.03 -20.36
N ILE A 332 52.14 -28.13 -20.52
CA ILE A 332 52.57 -27.65 -21.85
C ILE A 332 53.01 -28.81 -22.76
N GLY A 333 53.55 -29.89 -22.21
CA GLY A 333 53.90 -31.10 -22.97
C GLY A 333 52.72 -31.78 -23.65
N ASP A 334 51.52 -31.67 -23.07
CA ASP A 334 50.28 -32.30 -23.56
C ASP A 334 49.45 -31.37 -24.47
N GLY A 335 49.82 -30.08 -24.56
CA GLY A 335 49.17 -29.09 -25.41
C GLY A 335 49.19 -27.67 -24.83
N PRO A 336 48.71 -26.65 -25.56
CA PRO A 336 48.66 -25.27 -25.10
C PRO A 336 47.88 -25.12 -23.79
N VAL A 337 48.40 -24.32 -22.85
CA VAL A 337 47.83 -24.17 -21.50
C VAL A 337 47.25 -22.78 -21.30
N MET A 338 46.00 -22.72 -20.84
CA MET A 338 45.39 -21.53 -20.26
C MET A 338 45.40 -21.62 -18.74
N ILE A 339 45.95 -20.60 -18.08
CA ILE A 339 45.98 -20.49 -16.62
C ILE A 339 44.66 -19.90 -16.14
N LYS A 340 44.09 -20.47 -15.08
CA LYS A 340 42.83 -20.04 -14.46
C LYS A 340 43.01 -19.54 -13.02
#